data_AF-A0A1H9NLU0-F1
#
_entry.id   AF-A0A1H9NLU0-F1
#
_cell.length_a   1.000
_cell.length_b   1.000
_cell.length_c   1.000
_cell.angle_alpha   90.00
_cell.angle_beta   90.00
_cell.angle_gamma   90.00
#
_symmetry.space_group_name_H-M   'P 1'
#
loop_
_entity.id
_entity.type
_entity.pdbx_description
1 polymer ?
#
loop_
_entity_poly.entity_id
_entity_poly.type
_entity_poly.pdbx_seq_one_letter_code
_entity_poly.pdbx_strand_id
1 'polypeptide(L)' 'MTKTRQQFYQVPKLIVAGERYKNLSALDVMTYAVMLDRQQVSIKNHWHDEKGEVYFLYSN' A
#
# COMPACT_ATOMS: atom_id res chain seq x y z
N MET A 1 -3.23 9.80 25.80
CA MET A 1 -1.88 9.77 25.16
C MET A 1 -2.03 9.29 23.74
N THR A 2 -2.03 10.19 22.77
CA THR A 2 -2.24 9.89 21.34
C THR A 2 -1.05 9.05 20.84
N LYS A 3 -1.36 7.83 20.41
CA LYS A 3 -0.40 6.78 20.03
C LYS A 3 0.18 7.07 18.64
N THR A 4 0.83 8.22 18.46
CA THR A 4 1.36 8.67 17.15
C THR A 4 2.82 8.28 16.92
N ARG A 5 3.50 7.69 17.90
CA ARG A 5 4.97 7.53 17.85
C ARG A 5 5.48 6.36 16.99
N GLN A 6 4.62 5.50 16.44
CA GLN A 6 5.05 4.28 15.74
C GLN A 6 4.07 3.87 14.63
N GLN A 7 3.90 4.72 13.62
CA GLN A 7 3.26 4.34 12.36
C GLN A 7 4.36 4.11 11.31
N PHE A 8 4.35 2.94 10.69
CA PHE A 8 5.35 2.55 9.71
C PHE A 8 4.64 2.03 8.46
N TYR A 9 5.22 2.32 7.30
CA TYR A 9 4.82 1.69 6.06
C TYR A 9 5.29 0.23 6.05
N GLN A 10 4.39 -0.66 5.66
CA GLN A 10 4.72 -2.07 5.48
C GLN A 10 5.18 -2.29 4.04
N VAL A 11 6.34 -2.93 3.89
CA VAL A 11 6.90 -3.29 2.59
C VAL A 11 7.01 -4.82 2.51
N PRO A 12 6.42 -5.48 1.50
CA PRO A 12 6.62 -6.90 1.27
C PRO A 12 8.10 -7.21 1.02
N LYS A 13 8.65 -8.17 1.78
CA LYS A 13 10.05 -8.61 1.62
C LYS A 13 10.38 -9.05 0.19
N LEU A 14 9.40 -9.61 -0.52
CA LEU A 14 9.55 -10.04 -1.91
C LEU A 14 9.87 -8.87 -2.85
N ILE A 15 9.32 -7.68 -2.61
CA ILE A 15 9.60 -6.49 -3.42
C ILE A 15 11.03 -5.99 -3.19
N VAL A 16 11.54 -6.15 -1.97
CA VAL A 16 12.90 -5.69 -1.59
C VAL A 16 13.98 -6.68 -2.03
N ALA A 17 13.74 -7.99 -1.86
CA ALA A 17 14.76 -9.03 -2.01
C ALA A 17 14.53 -9.99 -3.20
N GLY A 18 13.38 -9.89 -3.88
CA GLY A 18 13.05 -10.78 -4.97
C GLY A 18 13.71 -10.38 -6.28
N GLU A 19 14.30 -11.36 -6.99
CA GLU A 19 14.93 -11.15 -8.31
C GLU A 19 14.00 -10.52 -9.35
N ARG A 20 12.69 -10.80 -9.24
CA ARG A 20 11.68 -10.19 -10.11
C ARG A 20 11.63 -8.66 -9.99
N TYR A 21 12.00 -8.11 -8.84
CA TYR A 21 11.85 -6.70 -8.49
C TYR A 21 13.17 -5.97 -8.32
N LYS A 22 14.31 -6.60 -8.64
CA LYS A 22 15.66 -6.04 -8.43
C LYS A 22 15.92 -4.70 -9.13
N ASN A 23 15.16 -4.40 -10.18
CA ASN A 23 15.29 -3.17 -10.96
C ASN A 23 14.43 -2.02 -10.42
N LEU A 24 13.64 -2.26 -9.37
CA LEU A 24 12.85 -1.20 -8.73
C LEU A 24 13.78 -0.24 -7.98
N SER A 25 13.55 1.05 -8.16
CA SER A 25 14.22 2.06 -7.36
C SER A 25 13.65 2.09 -5.94
N ALA A 26 14.38 2.69 -5.01
CA ALA A 26 13.88 2.91 -3.66
C ALA A 26 12.55 3.72 -3.66
N LEU A 27 12.39 4.64 -4.61
CA LEU A 27 11.17 5.44 -4.74
C LEU A 27 9.97 4.59 -5.18
N ASP A 28 10.18 3.63 -6.08
CA ASP A 28 9.11 2.71 -6.52
C ASP A 28 8.62 1.85 -5.36
N VAL A 29 9.56 1.32 -4.55
CA VAL A 29 9.24 0.53 -3.36
C VAL A 29 8.47 1.36 -2.33
N MET A 30 8.89 2.60 -2.09
CA MET A 30 8.19 3.52 -1.19
C MET A 30 6.80 3.88 -1.72
N THR A 31 6.67 4.12 -3.02
CA THR A 31 5.38 4.41 -3.66
C THR A 31 4.40 3.26 -3.48
N TYR A 32 4.87 2.02 -3.70
CA TYR A 32 4.05 0.83 -3.43
C TYR A 32 3.63 0.74 -1.96
N ALA A 33 4.54 1.00 -1.02
CA ALA A 33 4.23 0.94 0.41
C ALA A 33 3.15 1.95 0.83
N VAL A 34 3.19 3.16 0.27
CA VAL A 34 2.16 4.19 0.48
C VAL A 34 0.82 3.76 -0.12
N MET A 35 0.83 3.21 -1.34
CA MET A 35 -0.40 2.72 -1.97
C MET A 35 -1.02 1.56 -1.18
N LEU A 36 -0.20 0.64 -0.66
CA LEU A 36 -0.66 -0.48 0.16
C LEU A 36 -1.32 -0.01 1.45
N ASP A 37 -0.76 1.01 2.12
CA ASP A 37 -1.37 1.62 3.30
C ASP A 37 -2.73 2.25 2.97
N ARG A 38 -2.82 2.98 1.84
CA ARG A 38 -4.10 3.52 1.35
C ARG A 38 -5.11 2.44 1.00
N GLN A 39 -4.67 1.29 0.50
CA GLN A 39 -5.59 0.19 0.15
C GLN A 39 -6.32 -0.31 1.39
N GLN A 40 -5.65 -0.35 2.55
CA GLN A 40 -6.30 -0.72 3.81
C GLN A 40 -7.42 0.26 4.19
N VAL A 41 -7.33 1.53 3.79
CA VAL A 41 -8.41 2.51 3.99
C VAL A 41 -9.58 2.20 3.07
N SER A 42 -9.33 1.88 1.79
CA SER A 42 -10.38 1.45 0.85
C SER A 42 -11.13 0.21 1.35
N ILE A 43 -10.41 -0.81 1.85
CA ILE A 43 -11.02 -2.02 2.44
C ILE A 43 -11.93 -1.67 3.61
N LYS A 44 -11.46 -0.81 4.53
CA LYS A 44 -12.26 -0.37 5.69
C LYS A 44 -13.52 0.39 5.28
N ASN A 45 -13.46 1.12 4.16
CA ASN A 45 -14.59 1.88 3.64
C ASN A 45 -15.51 1.05 2.72
N HIS A 46 -15.28 -0.25 2.61
CA HIS A 46 -16.02 -1.16 1.71
C HIS A 46 -16.00 -0.72 0.24
N TRP A 47 -14.89 -0.13 -0.21
CA TRP A 47 -14.69 0.22 -1.62
C TRP A 47 -14.24 -1.02 -2.40
N HIS A 48 -15.20 -1.87 -2.69
CA HIS A 48 -15.07 -3.08 -3.49
C HIS A 48 -15.93 -2.97 -4.74
N ASP A 49 -15.40 -3.41 -5.87
CA ASP A 49 -16.20 -3.54 -7.08
C ASP A 49 -17.14 -4.76 -6.98
N GLU A 50 -17.93 -5.01 -8.03
CA GLU A 50 -18.87 -6.13 -8.09
C GLU A 50 -18.20 -7.52 -7.99
N LYS A 51 -16.87 -7.59 -8.19
CA LYS A 51 -16.06 -8.81 -8.06
C LYS A 51 -15.37 -8.92 -6.70
N GLY A 52 -15.52 -7.92 -5.83
CA GLY A 52 -14.86 -7.86 -4.53
C GLY A 52 -13.44 -7.25 -4.56
N GLU A 53 -12.98 -6.77 -5.71
CA GLU A 53 -11.65 -6.19 -5.87
C GLU A 53 -11.60 -4.78 -5.27
N VAL A 54 -10.54 -4.51 -4.51
CA VAL A 54 -10.36 -3.23 -3.82
C VAL A 54 -9.79 -2.20 -4.80
N TYR A 55 -10.48 -1.07 -4.94
CA TYR A 55 -10.04 0.02 -5.80
C TYR A 55 -9.78 1.31 -5.02
N PHE A 56 -9.16 2.28 -5.69
CA PHE A 56 -8.92 3.62 -5.16
C PHE A 56 -9.91 4.60 -5.79
N LEU A 57 -10.78 5.21 -4.98
CA LEU A 57 -11.53 6.39 -5.39
C LEU A 57 -10.64 7.63 -5.29
N TYR A 58 -10.32 8.21 -6.44
CA TYR A 58 -9.77 9.56 -6.53
C TYR A 58 -10.90 10.51 -6.95
N SER A 59 -11.42 11.29 -5.99
CA SER A 59 -12.27 12.44 -6.29
C SER A 59 -11.38 13.67 -6.46
N ASN A 60 -11.59 14.44 -7.54
CA ASN A 60 -10.96 15.75 -7.77
C ASN A 60 -11.50 16.83 -6.83
#